data_AF-A0ABD4ZFQ9-F1
#
_entry.id   AF-A0ABD4ZFQ9-F1
#
_cell.length_a   1.000
_cell.length_b   1.000
_cell.length_c   1.000
_cell.angle_alpha   90.00
_cell.angle_beta   90.00
_cell.angle_gamma   90.00
#
_symmetry.space_group_name_H-M   'P 1'
#
loop_
_entity.id
_entity.type
_entity.pdbx_description
1 polymer ?
#
loop_
_entity_poly.entity_id
_entity_poly.type
_entity_poly.pdbx_seq_one_letter_code
_entity_poly.pdbx_strand_id
1 'polypeptide(L)'
;MQDQDEYEKKYTSLVNRFNTVEARLKEVKTIIVDKQARRDEVEYFIETLEKQEMLVEFDKNVWISMVDYLTIYNDGKIEFTFLDGSKSEAKR
;
A
#
# COMPACT_ATOMS: atom_id res chain seq x y z
N MET A 1 -22.12 -48.44 -10.62
CA MET A 1 -22.33 -47.02 -10.97
C MET A 1 -22.34 -46.11 -9.74
N GLN A 2 -23.00 -46.45 -8.62
CA GLN A 2 -22.99 -45.60 -7.40
C GLN A 2 -21.60 -45.26 -6.82
N ASP A 3 -20.61 -46.13 -6.99
CA ASP A 3 -19.23 -45.92 -6.48
C ASP A 3 -18.47 -44.81 -7.23
N GLN A 4 -18.71 -44.68 -8.53
CA GLN A 4 -18.04 -43.71 -9.41
C GLN A 4 -18.48 -42.27 -9.07
N ASP A 5 -19.78 -42.05 -8.86
CA ASP A 5 -20.34 -40.74 -8.53
C ASP A 5 -19.84 -40.25 -7.16
N GLU A 6 -19.63 -41.15 -6.20
CA GLU A 6 -19.11 -40.80 -4.87
C GLU A 6 -17.62 -40.44 -4.94
N TYR A 7 -16.84 -41.18 -5.73
CA TYR A 7 -15.45 -40.88 -5.99
C TYR A 7 -15.28 -39.50 -6.65
N GLU A 8 -16.05 -39.21 -7.70
CA GLU A 8 -16.00 -37.92 -8.40
C GLU A 8 -16.34 -36.76 -7.45
N LYS A 9 -17.38 -36.90 -6.62
CA LYS A 9 -17.71 -35.88 -5.60
C LYS A 9 -16.58 -35.62 -4.61
N LYS A 10 -15.94 -36.68 -4.09
CA LYS A 10 -14.80 -36.55 -3.17
C LYS A 10 -13.60 -35.89 -3.85
N TYR A 11 -13.31 -36.28 -5.08
CA TYR A 11 -12.21 -35.71 -5.86
C TYR A 11 -12.44 -34.22 -6.15
N THR A 12 -13.62 -33.85 -6.67
CA THR A 12 -13.98 -32.45 -6.94
C THR A 12 -13.93 -31.60 -5.68
N SER A 13 -14.40 -32.12 -4.53
CA SER A 13 -14.31 -31.42 -3.25
C SER A 13 -12.85 -31.14 -2.84
N LEU A 14 -11.96 -32.12 -3.01
CA LEU A 14 -10.55 -31.98 -2.68
C LEU A 14 -9.86 -30.96 -3.59
N VAL A 15 -10.13 -31.01 -4.90
CA VAL A 15 -9.61 -30.06 -5.88
C VAL A 15 -10.09 -28.63 -5.57
N ASN A 16 -11.38 -28.46 -5.27
CA ASN A 16 -11.92 -27.14 -4.94
C ASN A 16 -11.28 -26.55 -3.68
N ARG A 17 -11.08 -27.38 -2.64
CA ARG A 17 -10.41 -26.94 -1.41
C ARG A 17 -8.95 -26.58 -1.67
N PHE A 18 -8.24 -27.37 -2.46
CA PHE A 18 -6.86 -27.09 -2.85
C PHE A 18 -6.77 -25.75 -3.60
N ASN A 19 -7.56 -25.59 -4.66
CA ASN A 19 -7.57 -24.37 -5.48
C ASN A 19 -7.91 -23.12 -4.65
N THR A 20 -8.84 -23.24 -3.70
CA THR A 20 -9.21 -22.14 -2.80
C THR A 20 -8.03 -21.71 -1.92
N VAL A 21 -7.32 -22.68 -1.34
CA VAL A 21 -6.15 -22.38 -0.50
C VAL A 21 -5.00 -21.82 -1.34
N GLU A 22 -4.78 -22.35 -2.53
CA GLU A 22 -3.74 -21.86 -3.45
C GLU A 22 -4.01 -20.41 -3.88
N ALA A 23 -5.27 -20.06 -4.17
CA ALA A 23 -5.66 -18.69 -4.52
C ALA A 23 -5.39 -17.71 -3.37
N ARG A 24 -5.80 -18.04 -2.14
CA ARG A 24 -5.52 -17.21 -0.96
C ARG A 24 -4.02 -17.08 -0.68
N LEU A 25 -3.26 -18.16 -0.89
CA LEU A 25 -1.80 -18.11 -0.75
C LEU A 25 -1.17 -17.14 -1.75
N LYS A 26 -1.61 -17.16 -3.01
CA LYS A 26 -1.13 -16.21 -4.04
C LYS A 26 -1.47 -14.77 -3.67
N GLU A 27 -2.71 -14.52 -3.26
CA GLU A 27 -3.16 -13.20 -2.82
C GLU A 27 -2.30 -12.66 -1.66
N VAL A 28 -2.10 -13.45 -0.61
CA VAL A 28 -1.28 -13.05 0.54
C VAL A 28 0.17 -12.80 0.14
N LYS A 29 0.74 -13.63 -0.74
CA LYS A 29 2.10 -13.39 -1.25
C LYS A 29 2.20 -12.07 -2.01
N THR A 30 1.22 -11.73 -2.84
CA THR A 30 1.18 -10.44 -3.54
C THR A 30 1.12 -9.27 -2.55
N ILE A 31 0.29 -9.37 -1.51
CA ILE A 31 0.21 -8.34 -0.46
C ILE A 31 1.54 -8.19 0.28
N ILE A 32 2.23 -9.29 0.57
CA ILE A 32 3.55 -9.24 1.23
C ILE A 32 4.57 -8.52 0.35
N VAL A 33 4.63 -8.86 -0.95
CA VAL A 33 5.56 -8.23 -1.89
C VAL A 33 5.27 -6.73 -2.01
N ASP A 34 4.00 -6.33 -2.12
CA ASP A 34 3.60 -4.91 -2.17
C ASP A 34 4.01 -4.15 -0.91
N LYS A 35 3.76 -4.73 0.27
CA LYS A 35 4.18 -4.14 1.55
C LYS A 35 5.70 -4.04 1.68
N GLN A 36 6.43 -5.04 1.20
CA GLN A 36 7.89 -5.01 1.23
C GLN A 36 8.43 -3.92 0.30
N ALA A 37 7.92 -3.82 -0.93
CA ALA A 37 8.32 -2.79 -1.88
C ALA A 37 8.07 -1.37 -1.32
N ARG A 38 6.89 -1.14 -0.72
CA ARG A 38 6.58 0.13 -0.05
C ARG A 38 7.51 0.41 1.14
N ARG A 39 7.84 -0.61 1.94
CA ARG A 39 8.78 -0.47 3.06
C ARG A 39 10.16 -0.07 2.55
N ASP A 40 10.66 -0.75 1.52
CA ASP A 40 11.98 -0.51 0.95
C ASP A 40 12.08 0.90 0.33
N GLU A 41 11.01 1.38 -0.32
CA GLU A 41 10.92 2.75 -0.84
C GLU A 41 11.00 3.80 0.28
N VAL A 42 10.26 3.60 1.37
CA VAL A 42 10.29 4.49 2.54
C VAL A 42 11.65 4.46 3.24
N GLU A 43 12.24 3.27 3.42
CA GLU A 43 13.56 3.09 4.05
C GLU A 43 14.65 3.80 3.22
N TYR A 44 14.65 3.62 1.90
CA TYR A 44 15.54 4.34 0.99
C TYR A 44 15.35 5.86 1.06
N PHE A 45 14.11 6.33 1.15
CA PHE A 45 13.82 7.75 1.26
C PHE A 45 14.35 8.35 2.59
N ILE A 46 14.12 7.67 3.71
CA ILE A 46 14.65 8.09 5.03
C ILE A 46 16.19 8.11 5.01
N GLU A 47 16.83 7.05 4.50
CA GLU A 47 18.29 7.02 4.38
C GLU A 47 18.84 8.17 3.51
N THR A 48 18.09 8.55 2.47
CA THR A 48 18.46 9.66 1.60
C THR A 48 18.34 10.98 2.35
N LEU A 49 17.27 11.20 3.10
CA LEU A 49 17.07 12.38 3.93
C LEU A 49 18.13 12.51 5.05
N GLU A 50 18.45 11.42 5.74
CA GLU A 50 19.47 11.42 6.80
C GLU A 50 20.87 11.80 6.30
N LYS A 51 21.17 11.53 5.04
CA LYS A 51 22.44 11.89 4.40
C LYS A 51 22.49 13.34 3.92
N GLN A 52 21.35 14.03 3.85
CA GLN A 52 21.34 15.43 3.43
C GLN A 52 21.80 16.33 4.58
N GLU A 53 22.64 17.33 4.25
CA GLU A 53 22.90 18.43 5.16
C GLU A 53 21.61 19.24 5.39
N MET A 54 21.59 20.04 6.47
CA MET A 54 20.45 20.86 6.83
C MET A 54 19.88 21.60 5.61
N LEU A 55 18.61 21.39 5.31
CA LEU A 55 17.95 21.99 4.14
C LEU A 55 18.06 23.52 4.22
N VAL A 56 18.95 24.08 3.41
CA VAL A 56 19.15 25.53 3.25
C VAL A 56 18.14 26.16 2.30
N GLU A 57 17.50 25.35 1.47
CA GLU A 57 16.49 25.77 0.50
C GLU A 57 15.27 24.84 0.52
N PHE A 58 14.13 25.36 0.04
CA PHE A 58 12.91 24.57 -0.08
C PHE A 58 13.07 23.51 -1.17
N ASP A 59 12.96 22.24 -0.79
CA ASP A 59 12.88 21.12 -1.73
C ASP A 59 11.42 20.64 -1.84
N LYS A 60 10.88 20.70 -3.05
CA LYS A 60 9.50 20.27 -3.34
C LYS A 60 9.28 18.78 -3.08
N ASN A 61 10.24 17.93 -3.40
CA ASN A 61 10.12 16.49 -3.22
C ASN A 61 10.14 16.14 -1.73
N VAL A 62 11.00 16.79 -0.95
CA VAL A 62 10.98 16.65 0.51
C VAL A 62 9.65 17.14 1.08
N TRP A 63 9.19 18.31 0.67
CA TRP A 63 7.91 18.84 1.15
C TRP A 63 6.72 17.93 0.82
N ILE A 64 6.64 17.39 -0.40
CA ILE A 64 5.58 16.45 -0.79
C ILE A 64 5.67 15.14 0.00
N SER A 65 6.88 14.63 0.26
CA SER A 65 7.07 13.40 1.04
C SER A 65 6.57 13.51 2.49
N MET A 66 6.50 14.73 3.03
CA MET A 66 5.99 15.00 4.37
C MET A 66 4.46 15.08 4.40
N VAL A 67 3.78 15.15 3.26
CA VAL A 67 2.31 15.21 3.16
C VAL A 67 1.72 13.82 3.35
N ASP A 68 0.78 13.68 4.29
CA ASP A 68 -0.02 12.48 4.50
C ASP A 68 -1.19 12.43 3.50
N TYR A 69 -2.03 13.48 3.51
CA TYR A 69 -3.15 13.61 2.58
C TYR A 69 -3.54 15.08 2.34
N LEU A 70 -4.38 15.29 1.32
CA LEU A 70 -4.93 16.60 0.96
C LEU A 70 -6.44 16.59 1.13
N THR A 71 -6.99 17.68 1.65
CA THR A 71 -8.44 17.95 1.69
C THR A 71 -8.77 19.11 0.77
N ILE A 72 -9.66 18.87 -0.20
CA ILE A 72 -10.16 19.90 -1.12
C ILE A 72 -11.56 20.29 -0.67
N TYR A 73 -11.76 21.59 -0.43
CA TYR A 73 -13.05 22.15 -0.02
C TYR A 73 -13.82 22.70 -1.23
N ASN A 74 -15.15 22.81 -1.10
CA ASN A 74 -16.04 23.27 -2.17
C ASN A 74 -15.76 24.71 -2.63
N ASP A 75 -15.13 25.54 -1.79
CA ASP A 75 -14.73 26.91 -2.10
C ASP A 75 -13.37 27.01 -2.81
N GLY A 76 -12.74 25.85 -3.12
CA GLY A 76 -11.45 25.77 -3.77
C GLY A 76 -10.25 25.87 -2.83
N LYS A 77 -10.46 25.95 -1.51
CA LYS A 77 -9.38 25.83 -0.52
C LYS A 77 -8.77 24.43 -0.56
N ILE A 78 -7.45 24.35 -0.48
CA ILE A 78 -6.69 23.11 -0.34
C ILE A 78 -5.99 23.12 1.01
N GLU A 79 -6.22 22.10 1.83
CA GLU A 79 -5.51 21.87 3.09
C GLU A 79 -4.64 20.62 2.98
N PHE A 80 -3.34 20.79 3.21
CA PHE A 80 -2.37 19.71 3.29
C PHE A 80 -2.26 19.29 4.76
N THR A 81 -2.42 18.00 5.03
CA THR A 81 -2.10 17.41 6.34
C THR A 81 -0.77 16.68 6.21
N PHE A 82 0.19 17.02 7.05
CA PHE A 82 1.50 16.39 7.09
C PHE A 82 1.50 15.15 8.00
N LEU A 83 2.51 14.30 7.86
CA LEU A 83 2.68 13.06 8.63
C LEU A 83 2.79 13.30 10.15
N ASP A 84 3.20 14.49 10.58
CA ASP A 84 3.25 14.90 11.99
C ASP A 84 1.91 15.46 12.51
N GLY A 85 0.88 15.52 11.66
CA GLY A 85 -0.43 16.11 11.95
C GLY A 85 -0.49 17.63 11.78
N SER A 86 0.61 18.29 11.42
CA SER A 86 0.61 19.70 11.07
C SER A 86 -0.25 19.95 9.82
N LYS A 87 -0.78 21.17 9.69
CA LYS A 87 -1.66 21.55 8.58
C LYS A 87 -1.17 22.81 7.90
N SER A 88 -1.19 22.82 6.57
CA SER A 88 -0.93 24.02 5.76
C SER A 88 -2.07 24.27 4.79
N GLU A 89 -2.45 25.54 4.62
CA GLU A 89 -3.48 25.98 3.71
C GLU A 89 -2.85 26.57 2.45
N ALA A 90 -3.34 26.16 1.27
CA ALA A 90 -3.11 26.87 0.03
C ALA A 90 -4.45 27.37 -0.52
N LYS A 91 -4.48 28.66 -0.88
CA LYS A 91 -5.54 29.23 -1.70
C LYS A 91 -5.07 29.28 -3.14
N ARG A 92 -5.97 28.92 -4.05
CA ARG A 92 -5.75 29.06 -5.49
C ARG A 92 -5.72 30.52 -5.91
#